data_AF-A0A966LZE7-F1
#
_entry.id   AF-A0A966LZE7-F1
#
_cell.length_a   1.000
_cell.length_b   1.000
_cell.length_c   1.000
_cell.angle_alpha   90.00
_cell.angle_beta   90.00
_cell.angle_gamma   90.00
#
_symmetry.space_group_name_H-M   'P 1'
#
loop_
_entity.id
_entity.type
_entity.pdbx_description
1 polymer ?
#
loop_
_entity_poly.entity_id
_entity_poly.type
_entity_poly.pdbx_seq_one_letter_code
_entity_poly.pdbx_strand_id
1 'polypeptide(L)'
;MNKNKIIIGAILALLLIVTLSFFIFFDYSNEDYRDVVPEAYEPEYMTLEEKASFSLPEDSKIQVLKRNDGGNVTVYKIIREEGDEVIDIEAIDRPVDPRY
;
A
#
# COMPACT_ATOMS: atom_id res chain seq x y z
N MET A 1 14.93 -32.09 -51.30
CA MET A 1 15.63 -31.63 -50.07
C MET A 1 16.15 -32.83 -49.30
N ASN A 2 17.42 -32.83 -48.91
CA ASN A 2 18.04 -33.94 -48.19
C ASN A 2 17.32 -34.11 -46.85
N LYS A 3 16.71 -35.27 -46.60
CA LYS A 3 15.86 -35.55 -45.42
C LYS A 3 16.56 -35.17 -44.10
N ASN A 4 17.87 -35.31 -44.04
CA ASN A 4 18.71 -34.94 -42.89
C ASN A 4 18.70 -33.43 -42.61
N LYS A 5 18.67 -32.58 -43.66
CA LYS A 5 18.61 -31.11 -43.51
C LYS A 5 17.25 -30.65 -42.98
N ILE A 6 16.17 -31.37 -43.31
CA ILE A 6 14.82 -31.09 -42.79
C ILE A 6 14.75 -31.44 -41.30
N ILE A 7 15.28 -32.61 -40.92
CA ILE A 7 15.30 -33.06 -39.52
C ILE A 7 16.15 -32.12 -38.66
N ILE A 8 17.33 -31.73 -39.13
CA ILE A 8 18.20 -30.78 -38.42
C ILE A 8 17.52 -29.41 -38.27
N GLY A 9 16.85 -28.93 -39.32
CA GLY A 9 16.08 -27.68 -39.26
C GLY A 9 14.93 -27.73 -38.25
N ALA A 10 14.22 -28.87 -38.19
CA ALA A 10 13.14 -29.07 -37.22
C ALA A 10 13.64 -29.11 -35.77
N ILE A 11 14.79 -29.75 -35.53
CA ILE A 11 15.41 -29.81 -34.19
C ILE A 11 15.87 -28.41 -33.74
N LEU A 12 16.49 -27.63 -34.64
CA LEU A 12 16.91 -26.26 -34.33
C LEU A 12 15.72 -25.34 -34.02
N ALA A 13 14.64 -25.46 -34.80
CA ALA A 13 13.42 -24.71 -34.55
C ALA A 13 12.78 -25.07 -33.19
N LEU A 14 12.78 -26.35 -32.83
CA LEU A 14 12.27 -26.81 -31.53
C LEU A 14 13.10 -26.25 -30.37
N LEU A 15 14.44 -26.29 -30.48
CA LEU A 15 15.35 -25.74 -29.47
C LEU A 15 15.11 -24.24 -29.24
N LEU A 16 14.92 -23.48 -30.33
CA LEU A 16 14.62 -22.06 -30.26
C LEU A 16 13.32 -21.78 -29.47
N ILE A 17 12.25 -22.54 -29.76
CA ILE A 17 10.95 -22.38 -29.09
C ILE A 17 11.06 -22.70 -27.60
N VAL A 18 11.81 -23.75 -27.23
CA VAL A 18 12.05 -24.12 -25.83
C VAL A 18 12.81 -23.02 -25.09
N THR A 19 13.87 -22.46 -25.70
CA THR A 19 14.63 -21.35 -25.09
C THR A 19 13.79 -20.09 -24.91
N LEU A 20 12.95 -19.75 -25.90
CA LEU A 20 12.09 -18.57 -25.84
C LEU A 20 11.00 -18.74 -24.76
N SER A 21 10.43 -19.94 -24.68
CA SER A 21 9.42 -20.28 -23.66
C SER A 21 10.04 -20.21 -22.26
N PHE A 22 11.26 -20.73 -22.08
CA PHE A 22 11.95 -20.66 -20.80
C PHE A 22 12.20 -19.20 -20.38
N PHE A 23 12.63 -18.33 -21.30
CA PHE A 23 12.85 -16.92 -21.00
C PHE A 23 11.56 -16.20 -20.59
N ILE A 24 10.46 -16.42 -21.31
CA ILE A 24 9.17 -15.79 -20.99
C ILE A 24 8.61 -16.30 -19.65
N PHE A 25 8.73 -17.60 -19.35
CA PHE A 25 8.21 -18.15 -18.10
C PHE A 25 9.07 -17.83 -16.88
N PHE A 26 10.39 -17.65 -17.02
CA PHE A 26 11.27 -17.32 -15.90
C PHE A 26 11.26 -15.83 -15.53
N ASP A 27 10.98 -14.94 -16.49
CA ASP A 27 10.96 -13.49 -16.24
C ASP A 27 9.68 -13.04 -15.50
N TYR A 28 8.63 -13.88 -15.48
CA TYR A 28 7.37 -13.60 -14.79
C TYR A 28 7.36 -13.90 -13.28
N SER A 29 8.47 -14.37 -12.70
CA SER A 29 8.52 -14.71 -11.28
C SER A 29 9.22 -13.66 -10.39
N ASN A 30 9.53 -12.49 -10.93
CA ASN A 30 10.00 -11.33 -10.17
C ASN A 30 8.94 -10.23 -10.22
N GLU A 31 7.72 -10.53 -9.77
CA GLU A 31 6.95 -9.48 -9.11
C GLU A 31 7.76 -9.11 -7.88
N ASP A 32 8.50 -8.01 -8.00
CA ASP A 32 9.18 -7.28 -6.93
C ASP A 32 8.11 -6.90 -5.90
N TYR A 33 7.67 -7.88 -5.10
CA TYR A 33 7.10 -7.67 -3.78
C TYR A 33 8.23 -7.06 -2.96
N ARG A 34 8.47 -5.77 -3.20
CA ARG A 34 8.99 -4.93 -2.16
C ARG A 34 7.94 -5.06 -1.07
N ASP A 35 8.26 -5.85 -0.06
CA ASP A 35 7.70 -5.69 1.26
C ASP A 35 7.95 -4.22 1.61
N VAL A 36 6.98 -3.37 1.25
CA VAL A 36 6.85 -2.05 1.82
C VAL A 36 6.55 -2.37 3.27
N VAL A 37 7.60 -2.46 4.08
CA VAL A 37 7.47 -2.39 5.53
C VAL A 37 6.60 -1.16 5.73
N PRO A 38 5.37 -1.30 6.26
CA PRO A 38 4.51 -0.15 6.45
C PRO A 38 5.33 0.82 7.29
N GLU A 39 5.57 2.03 6.77
CA GLU A 39 6.16 3.08 7.61
C GLU A 39 5.32 3.11 8.88
N ALA A 40 5.98 2.95 10.03
CA ALA A 40 5.29 2.98 11.30
C ALA A 40 4.53 4.31 11.35
N TYR A 41 3.20 4.24 11.40
CA TYR A 41 2.37 5.42 11.40
C TYR A 41 2.71 6.27 12.63
N GLU A 42 3.23 7.48 12.39
CA GLU A 42 3.49 8.45 13.45
C GLU A 42 2.23 9.31 13.68
N PRO A 43 1.67 9.32 14.91
CA PRO A 43 0.50 10.12 15.22
C PRO A 43 0.74 11.61 15.00
N GLU A 44 -0.11 12.23 14.19
CA GLU A 44 -0.11 13.68 13.98
C GLU A 44 -1.05 14.36 14.98
N TYR A 45 -0.63 15.49 15.57
CA TYR A 45 -1.43 16.25 16.52
C TYR A 45 -1.85 17.61 15.98
N MET A 46 -3.05 18.02 16.37
CA MET A 46 -3.62 19.30 15.96
C MET A 46 -2.84 20.46 16.58
N THR A 47 -2.50 21.44 15.75
CA THR A 47 -1.86 22.69 16.17
C THR A 47 -2.83 23.59 16.95
N LEU A 48 -2.31 24.61 17.64
CA LEU A 48 -3.15 25.58 18.36
C LEU A 48 -4.08 26.36 17.42
N GLU A 49 -3.61 26.71 16.23
CA GLU A 49 -4.42 27.44 15.23
C GLU A 49 -5.58 26.58 14.73
N GLU A 50 -5.32 25.32 14.44
CA GLU A 50 -6.38 24.37 14.05
C GLU A 50 -7.39 24.19 15.19
N LYS A 51 -6.94 23.99 16.43
CA LYS A 51 -7.83 23.90 17.59
C LYS A 51 -8.72 25.14 17.73
N ALA A 52 -8.15 26.33 17.56
CA ALA A 52 -8.90 27.58 17.60
C ALA A 52 -9.98 27.63 16.50
N SER A 53 -9.67 27.16 15.29
CA SER A 53 -10.63 27.12 14.18
C SER A 53 -11.81 26.18 14.43
N PHE A 54 -11.58 25.07 15.15
CA PHE A 54 -12.64 24.14 15.57
C PHE A 54 -13.27 24.47 16.93
N SER A 55 -12.88 25.59 17.57
CA SER A 55 -13.32 25.95 18.92
C SER A 55 -13.06 24.86 19.96
N LEU A 56 -11.92 24.17 19.83
CA LEU A 56 -11.47 23.09 20.72
C LEU A 56 -10.56 23.62 21.84
N PRO A 57 -10.52 22.97 23.01
CA PRO A 57 -9.67 23.40 24.13
C PRO A 57 -8.18 23.35 23.78
N GLU A 58 -7.43 24.39 24.11
CA GLU A 58 -5.99 24.48 23.80
C GLU A 58 -5.17 23.39 24.49
N ASP A 59 -5.54 23.07 25.73
CA ASP A 59 -4.93 22.09 26.63
C ASP A 59 -5.26 20.64 26.26
N SER A 60 -6.24 20.41 25.39
CA SER A 60 -6.61 19.05 24.97
C SER A 60 -5.60 18.45 23.99
N LYS A 61 -5.30 17.16 24.15
CA LYS A 61 -4.49 16.40 23.19
C LYS A 61 -5.42 15.89 22.09
N ILE A 62 -5.25 16.37 20.86
CA ILE A 62 -6.14 16.03 19.74
C ILE A 62 -5.30 15.47 18.61
N GLN A 63 -5.59 14.23 18.23
CA GLN A 63 -4.93 13.55 17.12
C GLN A 63 -5.68 13.82 15.82
N VAL A 64 -4.95 14.12 14.77
CA VAL A 64 -5.45 14.24 13.40
C VAL A 64 -5.48 12.86 12.76
N LEU A 65 -6.66 12.47 12.27
CA LEU A 65 -6.88 11.15 11.67
C LEU A 65 -7.03 11.24 10.15
N LYS A 66 -7.52 12.35 9.63
CA LYS A 66 -7.68 12.56 8.19
C LYS A 66 -7.63 14.04 7.84
N ARG A 67 -6.98 14.36 6.72
CA ARG A 67 -6.99 15.67 6.09
C ARG A 67 -7.65 15.58 4.71
N ASN A 68 -8.18 16.68 4.22
CA ASN A 68 -8.59 16.80 2.82
C ASN A 68 -7.42 17.18 1.90
N ASP A 69 -7.64 17.19 0.58
CA ASP A 69 -6.63 17.56 -0.42
C ASP A 69 -6.09 19.00 -0.24
N GLY A 70 -6.83 19.86 0.47
CA GLY A 70 -6.41 21.21 0.84
C GLY A 70 -5.64 21.28 2.16
N GLY A 71 -5.30 20.15 2.78
CA GLY A 71 -4.56 20.09 4.04
C GLY A 71 -5.38 20.36 5.30
N ASN A 72 -6.70 20.56 5.21
CA ASN A 72 -7.55 20.83 6.37
C ASN A 72 -7.95 19.54 7.06
N VAL A 73 -7.99 19.54 8.39
CA VAL A 73 -8.45 18.40 9.21
C VAL A 73 -9.92 18.12 8.93
N THR A 74 -10.24 16.87 8.59
CA THR A 74 -11.63 16.40 8.36
C THR A 74 -12.08 15.40 9.40
N VAL A 75 -11.16 14.61 9.95
CA VAL A 75 -11.43 13.65 11.03
C VAL A 75 -10.37 13.82 12.10
N TYR A 76 -10.80 13.93 13.36
CA TYR A 76 -9.93 14.06 14.52
C TYR A 76 -10.46 13.23 15.68
N LYS A 77 -9.57 12.91 16.63
CA LYS A 77 -9.92 12.27 17.90
C LYS A 77 -9.35 13.05 19.07
N ILE A 78 -10.20 13.30 20.06
CA ILE A 78 -9.78 13.91 21.32
C ILE A 78 -9.25 12.80 22.22
N ILE A 79 -7.97 12.85 22.55
CA ILE A 79 -7.28 11.87 23.40
C ILE A 79 -7.54 12.26 24.86
N ARG A 80 -8.23 11.41 25.61
CA ARG A 80 -8.57 11.65 27.02
C ARG A 80 -7.64 10.93 27.99
N GLU A 81 -7.10 9.80 27.57
CA GLU A 81 -6.29 8.89 28.39
C GLU A 81 -5.09 8.37 27.58
N GLU A 82 -4.04 7.94 28.28
CA GLU A 82 -2.90 7.28 27.63
C GLU A 82 -3.35 5.94 27.02
N GLY A 83 -3.09 5.76 25.72
CA GLY A 83 -3.52 4.57 24.96
C GLY A 83 -4.78 4.76 24.12
N ASP A 84 -5.44 5.93 24.19
CA ASP A 84 -6.57 6.26 23.32
C ASP A 84 -6.13 6.73 21.91
N GLU A 85 -4.82 6.80 21.67
CA GLU A 85 -4.22 7.15 20.38
C GLU A 85 -4.51 6.09 19.33
N VAL A 86 -4.91 6.54 18.14
CA VAL A 86 -5.13 5.66 16.99
C VAL A 86 -3.79 5.44 16.32
N ILE A 87 -3.31 4.19 16.39
CA ILE A 87 -2.04 3.77 15.76
C ILE A 87 -2.24 3.14 14.37
N ASP A 88 -3.48 2.78 14.03
CA ASP A 88 -3.85 2.20 12.74
C ASP A 88 -4.92 3.08 12.08
N ILE A 89 -4.48 4.00 11.21
CA ILE A 89 -5.39 4.86 10.44
C ILE A 89 -6.20 4.07 9.41
N GLU A 90 -5.65 2.98 8.86
CA GLU A 90 -6.35 2.21 7.82
C GLU A 90 -7.62 1.55 8.36
N ALA A 91 -7.68 1.29 9.67
CA ALA A 91 -8.87 0.78 10.33
C ALA A 91 -10.05 1.78 10.32
N ILE A 92 -9.81 3.08 10.12
CA ILE A 92 -10.84 4.13 10.19
C ILE A 92 -11.77 4.09 8.98
N ASP A 93 -11.21 3.84 7.79
CA ASP A 93 -11.98 3.79 6.54
C ASP A 93 -12.58 2.39 6.29
N ARG A 94 -12.35 1.40 7.18
CA ARG A 94 -12.96 0.07 7.04
C ARG A 94 -14.45 0.15 7.36
N PRO A 95 -15.33 -0.40 6.50
CA PRO A 95 -16.74 -0.48 6.81
C PRO A 95 -16.91 -1.34 8.07
N VAL A 96 -17.58 -0.79 9.09
CA VAL A 96 -17.98 -1.55 10.27
C VAL A 96 -19.00 -2.59 9.81
N ASP A 97 -18.67 -3.88 9.92
CA ASP A 97 -19.64 -4.94 9.67
C ASP A 97 -20.71 -4.89 10.78
N PRO A 98 -21.98 -4.55 10.46
CA PRO A 98 -23.01 -4.40 11.48
C PRO A 98 -23.46 -5.74 12.10
N ARG A 99 -22.86 -6.87 11.70
CA ARG A 99 -23.17 -8.20 12.22
C ARG A 99 -22.36 -8.60 13.46
N TYR A 100 -21.46 -7.74 13.94
CA TYR A 100 -20.68 -7.93 15.17
C TYR A 100 -20.99 -6.84 16.19
#